data_AF-A0A3R7W9G7-F1
#
_entry.id   AF-A0A3R7W9G7-F1
#
_cell.length_a   1.000
_cell.length_b   1.000
_cell.length_c   1.000
_cell.angle_alpha   90.00
_cell.angle_beta   90.00
_cell.angle_gamma   90.00
#
_symmetry.space_group_name_H-M   'P 1'
#
loop_
_entity.id
_entity.type
_entity.pdbx_description
1 polymer ?
#
loop_
_entity_poly.entity_id
_entity_poly.type
_entity_poly.pdbx_seq_one_letter_code
_entity_poly.pdbx_strand_id
1 'polypeptide(L)'
;MSKKLKENQVIAAKLISFGFSSRSVSKWINVREETISRWKAQKVFLEEIQNQQSDTLDFIKEKHFQLFIKSLSIIEKALEDDDLSLKDKAMISTRYLSLSSGYLINNINKSSYHIKENSSLNF
;
A
#
# COMPACT_ATOMS: atom_id res chain seq x y z
N MET A 1 29.71 18.76 1.31
CA MET A 1 29.22 18.55 2.70
C MET A 1 27.81 18.00 2.63
N SER A 2 27.62 16.71 2.91
CA SER A 2 26.28 16.14 3.10
C SER A 2 25.67 16.76 4.36
N LYS A 3 24.74 17.70 4.20
CA LYS A 3 24.09 18.35 5.35
C LYS A 3 22.97 17.43 5.81
N LYS A 4 23.29 16.57 6.78
CA LYS A 4 22.30 15.79 7.53
C LYS A 4 21.23 16.75 8.07
N LEU A 5 19.95 16.44 7.82
CA LEU A 5 18.83 17.25 8.32
C LEU A 5 18.82 17.25 9.84
N LYS A 6 18.38 18.36 10.43
CA LYS A 6 18.11 18.44 11.87
C LYS A 6 16.84 17.66 12.20
N GLU A 7 16.71 17.24 13.45
CA GLU A 7 15.54 16.47 13.93
C GLU A 7 14.20 17.17 13.64
N ASN A 8 14.09 18.47 13.90
CA ASN A 8 12.87 19.23 13.57
C ASN A 8 12.55 19.24 12.07
N GLN A 9 13.57 19.19 11.20
CA GLN A 9 13.37 19.10 9.75
C GLN A 9 12.88 17.70 9.36
N VAL A 10 13.42 16.64 9.98
CA VAL A 10 12.94 15.26 9.76
C VAL A 10 11.48 15.12 10.20
N ILE A 11 11.12 15.65 11.38
CA ILE A 11 9.74 15.65 11.88
C ILE A 11 8.83 16.44 10.92
N ALA A 12 9.26 17.62 10.47
CA ALA A 12 8.50 18.41 9.51
C ALA A 12 8.30 17.68 8.17
N ALA A 13 9.35 17.05 7.65
CA ALA A 13 9.29 16.27 6.41
C ALA A 13 8.29 15.11 6.54
N LYS A 14 8.31 14.38 7.67
CA LYS A 14 7.35 13.31 7.97
C LYS A 14 5.90 13.81 8.08
N LEU A 15 5.67 14.98 8.67
CA LEU A 15 4.32 15.54 8.73
C LEU A 15 3.85 15.98 7.34
N ILE A 16 4.73 16.59 6.56
CA ILE A 16 4.41 17.01 5.19
C ILE A 16 4.18 15.79 4.28
N SER A 17 4.91 14.68 4.46
CA SER A 17 4.69 13.44 3.70
C SER A 17 3.29 12.86 3.92
N PHE A 18 2.70 13.08 5.10
CA PHE A 18 1.31 12.73 5.40
C PHE A 18 0.27 13.73 4.87
N GLY A 19 0.69 14.79 4.18
CA GLY A 19 -0.21 15.78 3.57
C GLY A 19 -0.58 16.97 4.46
N PHE A 20 0.05 17.12 5.63
CA PHE A 20 -0.21 18.27 6.49
C PHE A 20 0.34 19.58 5.89
N SER A 21 -0.43 20.66 6.03
CA SER A 21 -0.06 21.98 5.50
C SER A 21 1.12 22.59 6.26
N SER A 22 1.95 23.39 5.57
CA SER A 22 3.09 24.10 6.18
C SER A 22 2.66 24.90 7.42
N ARG A 23 1.49 25.53 7.38
CA ARG A 23 0.90 26.28 8.51
C ARG A 23 0.62 25.41 9.73
N SER A 24 0.14 24.18 9.54
CA SER A 24 -0.17 23.28 10.67
C SER A 24 1.12 22.75 11.27
N VAL A 25 2.03 22.30 10.39
CA VAL A 25 3.34 21.79 10.79
C VAL A 25 4.16 22.85 11.53
N SER A 26 4.16 24.10 11.06
CA SER A 26 4.90 25.19 11.70
C SER A 26 4.46 25.44 13.14
N LYS A 27 3.16 25.37 13.41
CA LYS A 27 2.59 25.45 14.76
C LYS A 27 3.00 24.25 15.62
N TRP A 28 2.93 23.03 15.09
CA TRP A 28 3.24 21.82 15.86
C TRP A 28 4.71 21.70 16.26
N ILE A 29 5.64 22.14 15.41
CA ILE A 29 7.08 22.06 15.69
C ILE A 29 7.68 23.40 16.16
N ASN A 30 6.82 24.39 16.42
CA ASN A 30 7.16 25.73 16.90
C ASN A 30 8.24 26.44 16.05
N VAL A 31 8.00 26.53 14.74
CA VAL A 31 8.83 27.32 13.80
C VAL A 31 7.96 28.29 13.01
N ARG A 32 8.59 29.28 12.38
CA ARG A 32 7.89 30.17 11.45
C ARG A 32 7.51 29.45 10.17
N GLU A 33 6.39 29.81 9.54
CA GLU A 33 5.94 29.16 8.30
C GLU A 33 6.96 29.39 7.17
N GLU A 34 7.61 30.56 7.12
CA GLU A 34 8.67 30.88 6.16
C GLU A 34 9.89 29.96 6.32
N THR A 35 10.16 29.47 7.54
CA THR A 35 11.24 28.51 7.79
C THR A 35 10.96 27.19 7.07
N ILE A 36 9.71 26.71 7.10
CA ILE A 36 9.30 25.52 6.37
C ILE A 36 9.37 25.76 4.86
N SER A 37 8.92 26.92 4.38
CA SER A 37 9.04 27.29 2.96
C SER A 37 10.50 27.28 2.49
N ARG A 38 11.43 27.79 3.31
CA ARG A 38 12.87 27.72 3.03
C ARG A 38 13.39 26.27 3.00
N TRP A 39 12.92 25.41 3.89
CA TRP A 39 13.28 23.99 3.86
C TRP A 39 12.78 23.29 2.61
N LYS A 40 11.54 23.55 2.17
CA LYS A 40 10.98 23.00 0.92
C LYS A 40 11.76 23.39 -0.35
N ALA A 41 12.53 24.47 -0.30
CA ALA A 41 13.43 24.84 -1.40
C ALA A 41 14.76 24.04 -1.40
N GLN A 42 15.06 23.29 -0.33
CA GLN A 42 16.29 22.51 -0.21
C GLN A 42 16.07 21.09 -0.72
N LYS A 43 16.91 20.65 -1.67
CA LYS A 43 16.83 19.30 -2.26
C LYS A 43 16.81 18.19 -1.21
N VAL A 44 17.70 18.28 -0.21
CA VAL A 44 17.82 17.28 0.87
C VAL A 44 16.51 17.12 1.66
N PHE A 45 15.76 18.22 1.86
CA PHE A 45 14.48 18.16 2.58
C PHE A 45 13.37 17.54 1.71
N LEU A 46 13.38 17.80 0.41
CA LEU A 46 12.44 17.17 -0.54
C LEU A 46 12.71 15.67 -0.67
N GLU A 47 13.98 15.26 -0.75
CA GLU A 47 14.40 13.86 -0.75
C GLU A 47 13.91 13.15 0.54
N GLU A 48 14.03 13.80 1.71
CA GLU A 48 13.50 13.25 2.96
C GLU A 48 11.98 13.09 2.93
N ILE A 49 11.22 14.06 2.40
CA ILE A 49 9.76 13.91 2.24
C ILE A 49 9.44 12.67 1.39
N GLN A 50 10.14 12.47 0.28
CA GLN A 50 9.94 11.32 -0.61
C GLN A 50 10.28 10.00 0.07
N ASN A 51 11.39 9.95 0.82
CA ASN A 51 11.77 8.77 1.59
C ASN A 51 10.68 8.41 2.61
N GLN A 52 10.19 9.39 3.39
CA GLN A 52 9.12 9.17 4.37
C GLN A 52 7.80 8.71 3.70
N GLN A 53 7.50 9.20 2.49
CA GLN A 53 6.36 8.71 1.70
C GLN A 53 6.55 7.26 1.25
N SER A 54 7.74 6.90 0.77
CA SER A 54 8.06 5.53 0.36
C SER A 54 7.95 4.55 1.53
N ASP A 55 8.56 4.89 2.68
CA ASP A 55 8.51 4.06 3.89
C ASP A 55 7.07 3.85 4.37
N THR A 56 6.26 4.91 4.33
CA THR A 56 4.84 4.83 4.67
C THR A 56 4.08 3.93 3.70
N LEU A 57 4.35 4.07 2.40
CA LEU A 57 3.70 3.26 1.37
C LEU A 57 4.05 1.79 1.53
N ASP A 58 5.32 1.46 1.79
CA ASP A 58 5.77 0.09 1.97
C ASP A 58 5.20 -0.51 3.27
N PHE A 59 5.09 0.28 4.34
CA PHE A 59 4.36 -0.13 5.54
C PHE A 59 2.87 -0.42 5.25
N ILE A 60 2.19 0.43 4.49
CA ILE A 60 0.79 0.23 4.11
C ILE A 60 0.63 -1.05 3.28
N LYS A 61 1.50 -1.27 2.28
CA LYS A 61 1.49 -2.50 1.46
C LYS A 61 1.65 -3.74 2.33
N GLU A 62 2.64 -3.74 3.22
CA GLU A 62 2.90 -4.86 4.13
C GLU A 62 1.69 -5.13 5.04
N LYS A 63 1.13 -4.09 5.67
CA LYS A 63 -0.05 -4.24 6.52
C LYS A 63 -1.28 -4.72 5.77
N HIS A 64 -1.50 -4.21 4.56
CA HIS A 64 -2.57 -4.67 3.70
C HIS A 64 -2.39 -6.14 3.33
N PHE A 65 -1.17 -6.56 2.96
CA PHE A 65 -0.88 -7.96 2.63
C PHE A 65 -1.07 -8.88 3.83
N GLN A 66 -0.60 -8.50 5.02
CA GLN A 66 -0.84 -9.25 6.26
C GLN A 66 -2.33 -9.42 6.57
N LEU A 67 -3.14 -8.36 6.39
CA LEU A 67 -4.58 -8.42 6.58
C LEU A 67 -5.25 -9.33 5.55
N PHE A 68 -4.83 -9.24 4.29
CA PHE A 68 -5.30 -10.09 3.21
C PHE A 68 -5.08 -11.58 3.52
N ILE A 69 -3.85 -11.97 3.88
CA ILE A 69 -3.53 -13.36 4.25
C ILE A 69 -4.37 -13.85 5.44
N LYS A 70 -4.51 -13.03 6.49
CA LYS A 70 -5.36 -13.36 7.64
C LYS A 70 -6.81 -13.58 7.24
N SER A 71 -7.34 -12.74 6.35
CA SER A 71 -8.72 -12.84 5.87
C SER A 71 -8.92 -14.14 5.08
N LEU A 72 -7.97 -14.50 4.21
CA LEU A 72 -8.01 -15.78 3.48
C LEU A 72 -7.98 -16.98 4.43
N SER A 73 -7.09 -16.97 5.42
CA SER A 73 -7.00 -18.07 6.39
C SER A 73 -8.28 -18.25 7.21
N ILE A 74 -8.98 -17.16 7.54
CA ILE A 74 -10.29 -17.24 8.22
C ILE A 74 -11.35 -17.84 7.30
N ILE A 75 -11.37 -17.43 6.02
CA ILE A 75 -12.30 -17.99 5.03
C ILE A 75 -12.04 -19.49 4.85
N GLU A 76 -10.79 -19.91 4.69
CA GLU A 76 -10.40 -21.32 4.56
C GLU A 76 -10.87 -22.15 5.76
N LYS A 77 -10.57 -21.69 6.98
CA LYS A 77 -11.04 -22.35 8.22
C LYS A 77 -12.55 -22.47 8.29
N ALA A 78 -13.28 -21.43 7.89
CA ALA A 78 -14.74 -21.48 7.88
C ALA A 78 -15.30 -22.47 6.85
N LEU A 79 -14.61 -22.69 5.73
CA LEU A 79 -15.01 -23.68 4.73
C LEU A 79 -14.70 -25.12 5.18
N GLU A 80 -13.65 -25.31 5.95
CA GLU A 80 -13.25 -26.59 6.55
C GLU A 80 -14.05 -26.95 7.81
N ASP A 81 -14.75 -26.00 8.43
CA ASP A 81 -15.52 -26.20 9.66
C ASP A 81 -16.72 -27.14 9.43
N ASP A 82 -16.68 -28.34 9.99
CA ASP A 82 -17.74 -29.35 9.86
C ASP A 82 -19.06 -28.94 10.52
N ASP A 83 -19.03 -28.02 11.49
CA ASP A 83 -20.23 -27.52 12.18
C ASP A 83 -20.96 -26.45 11.35
N LEU A 84 -20.31 -25.89 10.33
CA LEU A 84 -20.90 -24.87 9.47
C LEU A 84 -21.81 -25.49 8.40
N SER A 85 -23.02 -24.96 8.25
CA SER A 85 -23.97 -25.48 7.27
C SER A 85 -23.46 -25.38 5.83
N LEU A 86 -23.81 -26.35 4.99
CA LEU A 86 -23.46 -26.33 3.55
C LEU A 86 -23.95 -25.06 2.86
N LYS A 87 -25.11 -24.53 3.28
CA LYS A 87 -25.67 -23.27 2.77
C LYS A 87 -24.76 -22.07 3.09
N ASP A 88 -24.23 -22.00 4.30
CA ASP A 88 -23.34 -20.91 4.72
C ASP A 88 -21.97 -21.04 4.05
N LYS A 89 -21.43 -22.25 3.93
CA LYS A 89 -20.22 -22.53 3.13
C LYS A 89 -20.37 -22.07 1.68
N ALA A 90 -21.50 -22.41 1.04
CA ALA A 90 -21.81 -21.97 -0.32
C ALA A 90 -21.92 -20.44 -0.42
N MET A 91 -22.52 -19.77 0.57
CA MET A 91 -22.61 -18.32 0.62
C MET A 91 -21.23 -17.65 0.74
N ILE A 92 -20.38 -18.12 1.66
CA ILE A 92 -19.00 -17.62 1.84
C ILE A 92 -18.21 -17.80 0.53
N SER A 93 -18.28 -19.00 -0.05
CA SER A 93 -17.60 -19.33 -1.30
C SER A 93 -18.04 -18.43 -2.45
N THR A 94 -19.35 -18.20 -2.60
CA THR A 94 -19.91 -17.34 -3.65
C THR A 94 -19.46 -15.89 -3.48
N ARG A 95 -19.47 -15.37 -2.25
CA ARG A 95 -18.99 -14.01 -1.96
C ARG A 95 -17.51 -13.86 -2.27
N TYR A 96 -16.68 -14.80 -1.82
CA TYR A 96 -15.24 -14.81 -2.12
C TYR A 96 -15.00 -14.79 -3.64
N LEU A 97 -15.60 -15.72 -4.37
CA LEU A 97 -15.49 -15.81 -5.82
C LEU A 97 -15.98 -14.55 -6.53
N SER A 98 -17.10 -13.95 -6.08
CA SER A 98 -17.61 -12.72 -6.70
C SER A 98 -16.62 -11.55 -6.58
N LEU A 99 -15.98 -11.40 -5.41
CA LEU A 99 -15.02 -10.34 -5.15
C LEU A 99 -13.69 -10.59 -5.86
N SER A 100 -13.27 -11.86 -5.98
CA SER A 100 -12.03 -12.24 -6.67
C SER A 100 -12.21 -12.37 -8.19
N SER A 101 -13.43 -12.54 -8.69
CA SER A 101 -13.73 -12.88 -10.09
C SER A 101 -13.13 -11.88 -11.08
N GLY A 102 -13.25 -10.57 -10.82
CA GLY A 102 -12.70 -9.54 -11.70
C GLY A 102 -11.18 -9.63 -11.83
N TYR A 103 -10.46 -9.91 -10.73
CA TYR A 103 -9.02 -10.12 -10.76
C TYR A 103 -8.66 -11.46 -11.44
N LEU A 104 -9.35 -12.55 -11.07
CA LEU A 104 -9.10 -13.89 -11.61
C LEU A 104 -9.35 -13.93 -13.12
N ILE A 105 -10.48 -13.41 -13.60
CA ILE A 105 -10.82 -13.36 -15.04
C ILE A 105 -9.76 -12.57 -15.80
N ASN A 106 -9.37 -11.40 -15.30
CA ASN A 106 -8.39 -10.55 -15.98
C ASN A 106 -6.98 -11.16 -16.02
N ASN A 107 -6.59 -11.95 -15.01
CA ASN A 107 -5.25 -12.56 -14.95
C ASN A 107 -5.19 -13.96 -15.58
N ILE A 108 -6.25 -14.77 -15.45
CA ILE A 108 -6.38 -16.08 -16.12
C ILE A 108 -6.45 -15.89 -17.64
N ASN A 109 -7.16 -14.85 -18.12
CA ASN A 109 -7.17 -14.54 -19.54
C ASN A 109 -5.77 -14.12 -20.02
N LYS A 110 -5.06 -13.25 -19.29
CA LYS A 110 -3.69 -12.86 -19.64
C LYS A 110 -2.70 -14.03 -19.68
N SER A 111 -2.75 -14.94 -18.70
CA SER A 111 -1.90 -16.15 -18.73
C SER A 111 -2.25 -17.06 -19.91
N SER A 112 -3.53 -17.13 -20.29
CA SER A 112 -3.99 -17.91 -21.44
C SER A 112 -3.54 -17.34 -22.79
N TYR A 113 -3.38 -16.01 -22.91
CA TYR A 113 -2.85 -15.37 -24.13
C TYR A 113 -1.33 -15.56 -24.27
N HIS A 114 -0.55 -15.51 -23.18
CA HIS A 114 0.89 -15.75 -23.24
C HIS A 114 1.27 -17.22 -23.52
N ILE A 115 0.38 -18.18 -23.23
CA ILE A 115 0.58 -19.58 -23.64
C ILE A 115 0.41 -19.73 -25.16
N LYS A 116 -0.46 -18.95 -25.81
CA LYS A 116 -0.68 -19.04 -27.27
C LYS A 116 0.50 -18.50 -28.09
N GLU A 117 1.11 -17.38 -27.69
CA GLU A 117 2.24 -16.79 -28.44
C GLU A 117 3.50 -17.66 -28.42
N ASN A 118 3.74 -18.43 -27.34
CA ASN A 118 4.87 -19.36 -27.26
C ASN A 118 4.63 -20.73 -27.91
N SER A 119 3.42 -20.98 -28.43
CA SER A 119 3.05 -22.26 -29.07
C SER A 119 3.01 -22.20 -30.60
N SER A 120 3.26 -21.04 -31.21
CA SER A 120 3.22 -20.84 -32.66
C SER A 120 4.59 -20.72 -33.35
N LEU A 121 5.67 -21.16 -32.69
CA LEU A 121 6.99 -21.32 -33.31
C LEU A 121 7.45 -22.76 -33.15
N ASN A 122 6.90 -23.63 -33.99
CA ASN A 122 7.51 -24.88 -34.43
C ASN A 122 6.69 -25.41 -35.60
N PHE A 123 7.04 -24.97 -36.82
CA PHE A 123 7.15 -25.77 -38.05
C PHE A 123 7.91 -24.95 -39.09
#